data_AF-R7A679-F1
#
_entry.id   AF-R7A679-F1
#
_cell.length_a   1.000
_cell.length_b   1.000
_cell.length_c   1.000
_cell.angle_alpha   90.00
_cell.angle_beta   90.00
_cell.angle_gamma   90.00
#
_symmetry.space_group_name_H-M   'P 1'
#
loop_
_entity.id
_entity.type
_entity.pdbx_description
1 polymer ?
#
loop_
_entity_poly.entity_id
_entity_poly.type
_entity_poly.pdbx_seq_one_letter_code
_entity_poly.pdbx_strand_id
1 'polypeptide(L)'
;MPRKGENIRKRKDGRWEGRLILTLETGEKKVRSVYGRSYTEVKKKMLIKKGELCTVISIEEKSKLVGITFGQAAEEFLSESY
;
A
#
# COMPACT_ATOMS: atom_id res chain seq x y z
N MET A 1 -20.63 17.21 -3.64
CA MET A 1 -20.33 16.74 -5.00
C MET A 1 -19.21 15.69 -4.93
N PRO A 2 -19.29 14.55 -5.64
CA PRO A 2 -18.16 13.64 -5.77
C PRO A 2 -17.10 14.29 -6.67
N ARG A 3 -15.85 14.36 -6.19
CA ARG A 3 -14.72 14.81 -7.02
C ARG A 3 -14.32 13.65 -7.93
N LYS A 4 -14.16 13.91 -9.23
CA LYS A 4 -13.67 12.90 -10.19
C LYS A 4 -12.30 12.41 -9.73
N GLY A 5 -12.09 11.10 -9.72
CA GLY A 5 -10.79 10.47 -9.41
C GLY A 5 -10.61 9.89 -8.00
N GLU A 6 -11.46 10.20 -7.02
CA GLU A 6 -11.28 9.70 -5.64
C GLU A 6 -12.01 8.37 -5.34
N ASN A 7 -12.74 7.78 -6.29
CA ASN A 7 -13.53 6.54 -6.10
C ASN A 7 -14.48 6.58 -4.88
N ILE A 8 -14.99 7.76 -4.52
CA ILE A 8 -15.96 7.97 -3.45
C ILE A 8 -17.32 8.35 -4.05
N ARG A 9 -18.37 7.63 -3.67
CA ARG A 9 -19.75 7.86 -4.12
C ARG A 9 -20.74 7.82 -2.96
N LYS A 10 -21.85 8.55 -3.12
CA LYS A 10 -22.99 8.49 -2.18
C LYS A 10 -23.95 7.38 -2.62
N ARG A 11 -24.42 6.57 -1.68
CA ARG A 11 -25.43 5.52 -1.92
C ARG A 11 -26.85 6.10 -1.73
N LYS A 12 -27.85 5.35 -2.23
CA LYS A 12 -29.28 5.68 -2.08
C LYS A 12 -29.74 5.72 -0.62
N ASP A 13 -29.09 4.94 0.24
CA ASP A 13 -29.31 4.88 1.70
C ASP A 13 -28.65 6.04 2.47
N GLY A 14 -28.04 7.01 1.77
CA GLY A 14 -27.40 8.18 2.39
C GLY A 14 -25.98 7.95 2.88
N ARG A 15 -25.49 6.70 2.91
CA ARG A 15 -24.10 6.39 3.31
C ARG A 15 -23.12 6.71 2.18
N TRP A 16 -21.89 7.05 2.55
CA TRP A 16 -20.79 7.23 1.61
C TRP A 16 -19.95 5.96 1.51
N GLU A 17 -19.58 5.59 0.28
CA GLU A 17 -18.74 4.44 -0.03
C GLU A 17 -17.51 4.91 -0.82
N GLY A 18 -16.32 4.65 -0.28
CA GLY A 18 -15.04 4.81 -0.95
C GLY A 18 -14.45 3.45 -1.31
N ARG A 19 -14.00 3.27 -2.55
CA ARG A 19 -13.34 2.02 -3.00
C ARG A 19 -11.86 2.25 -3.19
N LEU A 20 -11.06 1.55 -2.41
CA LEU A 20 -9.61 1.53 -2.48
C LEU A 20 -9.18 0.30 -3.28
N ILE A 21 -8.42 0.51 -4.35
CA ILE A 21 -7.79 -0.58 -5.10
C ILE A 21 -6.35 -0.66 -4.62
N LEU A 22 -5.97 -1.83 -4.13
CA LEU A 22 -4.64 -2.14 -3.61
C LEU A 22 -4.01 -3.15 -4.54
N THR A 23 -2.81 -2.84 -5.02
CA THR A 23 -1.98 -3.80 -5.74
C THR A 23 -0.97 -4.32 -4.74
N LEU A 24 -1.01 -5.61 -4.45
CA LEU A 24 0.00 -6.29 -3.64
C LEU A 24 1.26 -6.51 -4.48
N GLU A 25 2.39 -6.70 -3.80
CA GLU A 25 3.66 -7.05 -4.46
C GLU A 25 3.58 -8.37 -5.24
N THR A 26 2.68 -9.27 -4.83
CA THR A 26 2.37 -10.53 -5.54
C THR A 26 1.65 -10.31 -6.88
N GLY A 27 1.35 -9.06 -7.26
CA GLY A 27 0.57 -8.70 -8.44
C GLY A 27 -0.95 -8.80 -8.24
N GLU A 28 -1.40 -9.26 -7.08
CA GLU A 28 -2.82 -9.39 -6.78
C GLU A 28 -3.47 -8.03 -6.50
N LYS A 29 -4.59 -7.76 -7.17
CA LYS A 29 -5.41 -6.58 -6.93
C LYS A 29 -6.46 -6.88 -5.85
N LYS A 30 -6.30 -6.32 -4.65
CA LYS A 30 -7.32 -6.35 -3.60
C LYS A 30 -8.13 -5.07 -3.59
N VAL A 31 -9.45 -5.20 -3.69
CA VAL A 31 -10.37 -4.07 -3.58
C VAL A 31 -10.93 -4.03 -2.16
N ARG A 32 -10.84 -2.87 -1.51
CA ARG A 32 -11.35 -2.65 -0.16
C ARG A 32 -12.36 -1.51 -0.14
N SER A 33 -13.56 -1.81 0.35
CA SER A 33 -14.61 -0.82 0.54
C SER A 33 -14.49 -0.15 1.90
N VAL A 34 -14.74 1.16 1.93
CA VAL A 34 -14.72 1.99 3.14
C VAL A 34 -16.05 2.74 3.22
N TYR A 35 -16.69 2.69 4.39
CA TYR A 35 -17.98 3.32 4.64
C TYR A 35 -17.90 4.44 5.66
N GLY A 36 -18.73 5.47 5.48
CA GLY A 36 -18.86 6.61 6.39
C GLY A 36 -20.19 7.31 6.24
N ARG A 37 -20.51 8.17 7.22
CA ARG A 37 -21.72 9.01 7.20
C ARG A 37 -21.52 10.26 6.36
N SER A 38 -20.27 10.70 6.21
CA SER A 38 -19.87 11.87 5.44
C SER A 38 -18.74 11.56 4.45
N TYR A 39 -18.64 12.37 3.40
CA TYR A 39 -17.55 12.29 2.43
C TYR A 39 -16.17 12.48 3.08
N THR A 40 -16.07 13.42 4.03
CA THR A 40 -14.83 13.75 4.73
C THR A 40 -14.35 12.59 5.61
N GLU A 41 -15.25 11.89 6.30
CA GLU A 41 -14.92 10.66 7.03
C GLU A 41 -14.37 9.58 6.11
N VAL A 42 -15.04 9.31 4.99
CA VAL A 42 -14.57 8.30 4.03
C VAL A 42 -13.20 8.67 3.48
N LYS A 43 -12.99 9.95 3.14
CA LYS A 43 -11.70 10.46 2.67
C LYS A 43 -10.59 10.28 3.72
N LYS A 44 -10.85 10.63 4.98
CA LYS A 44 -9.88 10.41 6.08
C LYS A 44 -9.56 8.93 6.26
N LYS A 45 -10.58 8.06 6.28
CA LYS A 45 -10.39 6.60 6.40
C LYS A 45 -9.62 6.01 5.22
N MET A 46 -9.83 6.50 4.00
CA MET A 46 -9.06 6.07 2.82
C MET A 46 -7.61 6.53 2.90
N LEU A 47 -7.36 7.75 3.39
CA LEU A 47 -6.00 8.27 3.58
C LEU A 47 -5.23 7.46 4.63
N ILE A 48 -5.85 7.18 5.78
CA ILE A 48 -5.26 6.36 6.85
C ILE A 48 -4.91 4.97 6.31
N LYS A 49 -5.85 4.29 5.65
CA LYS A 49 -5.59 2.96 5.08
C LYS A 49 -4.49 2.98 4.01
N LYS A 50 -4.41 4.03 3.20
CA LYS A 50 -3.33 4.18 2.21
C LYS A 50 -1.97 4.38 2.90
N GLY A 51 -1.94 5.16 4.00
CA GLY A 51 -0.74 5.35 4.82
C GLY A 51 -0.27 4.08 5.50
N GLU A 52 -1.18 3.35 6.16
CA GLU A 52 -0.90 2.03 6.78
C GLU A 52 -0.32 1.03 5.77
N LEU A 53 -0.76 1.10 4.51
CA LEU A 53 -0.26 0.23 3.44
C LEU A 53 1.12 0.66 2.92
N CYS A 54 1.44 1.96 2.90
CA CYS A 54 2.80 2.41 2.60
C CYS A 54 3.80 2.03 3.69
N THR A 55 3.39 1.97 4.96
CA THR A 55 4.30 1.62 6.06
C THR A 55 4.62 0.13 6.14
N VAL A 56 3.72 -0.76 5.72
CA VAL A 56 4.05 -2.20 5.65
C VAL A 56 5.03 -2.54 4.52
N ILE A 57 4.94 -1.85 3.38
CA ILE A 57 5.86 -2.04 2.24
C ILE A 57 7.32 -1.75 2.64
N SER A 58 7.54 -0.68 3.41
CA SER A 58 8.89 -0.30 3.85
C SER A 58 9.49 -1.21 4.93
N ILE A 59 8.68 -2.05 5.58
CA ILE A 59 9.16 -3.08 6.53
C ILE A 59 9.44 -4.38 5.78
N GLU A 60 8.62 -4.74 4.80
CA GLU A 60 8.80 -5.94 3.97
C GLU A 60 10.02 -5.81 3.04
N GLU A 61 10.26 -4.63 2.45
CA GLU A 61 11.47 -4.34 1.66
C GLU A 61 12.76 -4.48 2.50
N LYS A 62 12.72 -4.10 3.78
CA LYS A 62 13.85 -4.31 4.71
C LYS A 62 14.05 -5.77 5.08
N SER A 63 12.98 -6.57 5.13
CA SER A 63 13.06 -8.00 5.45
C SER A 63 13.53 -8.88 4.28
N LYS A 64 13.34 -8.42 3.02
CA LYS A 64 13.86 -9.10 1.82
C LYS A 64 15.33 -8.77 1.51
N LEU A 65 15.89 -7.72 2.11
CA LEU A 65 17.31 -7.34 1.98
C LEU A 65 18.28 -8.22 2.81
N VAL A 66 17.81 -9.31 3.42
CA VAL A 66 18.65 -10.26 4.16
C VAL A 66 19.40 -11.23 3.22
N GLY A 67 19.08 -11.22 1.91
CA GLY A 67 19.90 -11.90 0.90
C GLY A 67 21.17 -11.09 0.61
N ILE A 68 22.33 -11.70 0.84
CA ILE A 68 23.64 -11.14 0.46
C ILE A 68 23.54 -10.70 -1.00
N THR A 69 23.75 -9.42 -1.24
CA THR A 69 23.75 -8.89 -2.61
C THR A 69 24.95 -9.48 -3.36
N PHE A 70 24.82 -9.72 -4.66
CA PHE A 70 25.91 -10.27 -5.48
C PHE A 70 27.23 -9.48 -5.31
N GLY A 71 27.15 -8.15 -5.10
CA GLY A 71 28.31 -7.31 -4.84
C GLY A 71 29.02 -7.64 -3.53
N GLN A 72 28.29 -7.89 -2.44
CA GLN A 72 28.87 -8.34 -1.17
C GLN A 72 29.53 -9.72 -1.29
N ALA A 73 28.90 -10.65 -2.01
CA ALA A 73 29.48 -11.97 -2.24
C ALA A 73 30.76 -11.90 -3.09
N ALA A 74 30.83 -10.98 -4.06
CA ALA A 74 32.00 -10.76 -4.89
C ALA A 74 33.17 -10.15 -4.10
N GLU A 75 32.90 -9.20 -3.20
CA GLU A 75 33.92 -8.62 -2.31
C GLU A 75 34.49 -9.66 -1.33
N GLU A 76 33.65 -10.50 -0.75
CA GLU A 76 34.09 -11.58 0.15
C GLU A 76 35.02 -12.57 -0.57
N PHE A 77 34.65 -12.99 -1.79
CA PHE A 77 35.48 -13.87 -2.62
C PHE A 77 36.86 -13.26 -2.94
N LEU A 78 36.90 -11.96 -3.22
CA LEU A 78 38.17 -11.25 -3.47
C LEU A 78 39.01 -11.10 -2.19
N SER A 79 38.38 -11.03 -1.01
CA SER A 79 39.07 -10.88 0.28
C SER A 79 39.70 -12.17 0.81
N GLU A 80 39.18 -13.35 0.43
CA GLU A 80 39.77 -14.66 0.79
C GLU A 80 41.02 -15.03 -0.05
N SER A 81 41.36 -14.22 -1.05
CA SER A 81 42.41 -14.51 -2.02
C SER A 81 43.78 -13.87 -1.68
N TYR A 82 44.00 -13.40 -0.45
CA TYR A 82 45.25 -12.74 -0.02
C TYR A 82 45.76 -13.26 1.33
#